data_AF-A0AAW8NIY4-F1
#
_entry.id   AF-A0AAW8NIY4-F1
#
_cell.length_a   1.000
_cell.length_b   1.000
_cell.length_c   1.000
_cell.angle_alpha   90.00
_cell.angle_beta   90.00
_cell.angle_gamma   90.00
#
_symmetry.space_group_name_H-M   'P 1'
#
loop_
_entity.id
_entity.type
_entity.pdbx_description
1 polymer ?
#
loop_
_entity_poly.entity_id
_entity_poly.type
_entity_poly.pdbx_seq_one_letter_code
_entity_poly.pdbx_strand_id
1 'polypeptide(L)'
;MINLLVFCAIVVFYFWSKESEISPVEAMFALGFYAIYIVVYLFVPPFANASSTQMGLLYGLVPAVSVSAVLFPHFNQQSPEIVTRCLGWIGLALVFAILLCFKIFVW
;
A
#
# COMPACT_ATOMS: atom_id res chain seq x y z
N MET A 1 1.89 -4.95 -13.09
CA MET A 1 0.87 -4.13 -13.81
C MET A 1 -0.34 -3.81 -12.94
N ILE A 2 -0.91 -4.78 -12.19
CA ILE A 2 -2.09 -4.53 -11.35
C ILE A 2 -1.89 -3.42 -10.28
N ASN A 3 -0.70 -3.31 -9.69
CA ASN A 3 -0.39 -2.30 -8.66
C ASN A 3 -0.51 -0.86 -9.17
N LEU A 4 -0.14 -0.60 -10.43
CA LEU A 4 -0.28 0.73 -11.03
C LEU A 4 -1.75 1.08 -11.25
N LEU A 5 -2.55 0.12 -11.74
CA LEU A 5 -3.99 0.32 -11.93
C LEU A 5 -4.69 0.59 -10.59
N VAL A 6 -4.34 -0.18 -9.56
CA VAL A 6 -4.89 -0.01 -8.21
C VAL A 6 -4.46 1.33 -7.61
N PHE A 7 -3.20 1.75 -7.79
CA PHE A 7 -2.73 3.06 -7.38
C PHE A 7 -3.53 4.19 -8.04
N CYS A 8 -3.69 4.16 -9.37
CA CYS A 8 -4.48 5.15 -10.09
C CYS A 8 -5.93 5.18 -9.60
N ALA A 9 -6.55 4.02 -9.38
CA ALA A 9 -7.90 3.93 -8.85
C ALA A 9 -8.01 4.57 -7.45
N ILE A 10 -7.06 4.30 -6.55
CA ILE A 10 -7.03 4.90 -5.21
C ILE A 10 -6.85 6.42 -5.29
N VAL A 11 -5.97 6.92 -6.14
CA VAL A 11 -5.74 8.36 -6.31
C VAL A 11 -6.99 9.06 -6.83
N VAL A 12 -7.62 8.51 -7.88
CA VAL A 12 -8.86 9.06 -8.44
C VAL A 12 -9.97 9.04 -7.39
N PHE A 13 -10.10 7.93 -6.66
CA PHE A 13 -11.10 7.79 -5.61
C PHE A 13 -10.86 8.76 -4.45
N TYR A 14 -9.61 8.99 -4.07
CA TYR A 14 -9.23 9.98 -3.06
C TYR A 14 -9.68 11.40 -3.45
N PHE A 15 -9.40 11.83 -4.68
CA PHE A 15 -9.82 13.17 -5.14
C PHE A 15 -11.33 13.29 -5.38
N TRP A 16 -12.00 12.19 -5.72
CA TRP A 16 -13.45 12.16 -5.87
C TRP A 16 -14.19 12.19 -4.52
N SER A 17 -13.62 11.55 -3.50
CA SER A 17 -14.15 11.55 -2.14
C SER A 17 -13.93 12.91 -1.47
N LYS A 18 -14.99 13.73 -1.40
CA LYS A 18 -14.95 15.07 -0.81
C LYS A 18 -14.87 15.07 0.73
N GLU A 19 -14.97 13.92 1.38
CA GLU A 19 -15.08 13.75 2.84
C GLU A 19 -13.79 13.21 3.48
N SER A 20 -12.62 13.52 2.93
CA SER A 20 -11.37 13.16 3.60
C SER A 20 -11.17 14.06 4.83
N GLU A 21 -11.64 13.60 6.00
CA GLU A 21 -11.28 14.20 7.30
C GLU A 21 -9.78 14.07 7.62
N ILE A 22 -9.04 13.31 6.80
CA ILE A 22 -7.59 13.15 6.91
C ILE A 22 -6.89 14.42 6.44
N SER A 23 -5.82 14.77 7.15
CA SER A 23 -4.95 15.86 6.72
C SER A 23 -4.38 15.61 5.31
N PRO A 24 -4.38 16.61 4.42
CA PRO A 24 -3.85 16.45 3.07
C PRO A 24 -2.36 16.05 3.06
N VAL A 25 -1.63 16.43 4.12
CA VAL A 25 -0.22 16.07 4.32
C VAL A 25 -0.06 14.57 4.56
N GLU A 26 -0.85 13.99 5.47
CA GLU A 26 -0.80 12.55 5.76
C GLU A 26 -1.19 11.72 4.53
N ALA A 27 -2.22 12.14 3.80
CA ALA A 27 -2.63 11.49 2.55
C ALA A 27 -1.51 11.53 1.49
N MET A 28 -0.85 12.68 1.33
CA MET A 28 0.27 12.82 0.40
C MET A 28 1.45 11.93 0.79
N PHE A 29 1.75 11.80 2.09
CA PHE A 29 2.78 10.87 2.57
C PHE A 29 2.42 9.41 2.29
N ALA A 30 1.18 8.99 2.55
CA ALA A 30 0.74 7.62 2.31
C ALA A 30 0.80 7.26 0.81
N LEU A 31 0.30 8.14 -0.05
CA LEU A 31 0.37 7.98 -1.51
C LEU A 31 1.81 7.97 -2.02
N GLY A 32 2.66 8.89 -1.52
CA GLY A 32 4.08 8.94 -1.86
C GLY A 32 4.82 7.66 -1.46
N PHE A 33 4.56 7.15 -0.25
CA PHE A 33 5.16 5.91 0.24
C PHE A 33 4.77 4.71 -0.64
N TYR A 34 3.50 4.62 -1.04
CA TYR A 34 3.05 3.55 -1.91
C TYR A 34 3.56 3.69 -3.35
N ALA A 35 3.73 4.91 -3.85
CA ALA A 35 4.40 5.12 -5.13
C ALA A 35 5.86 4.63 -5.09
N ILE A 36 6.59 4.94 -4.01
CA ILE A 36 7.96 4.42 -3.78
C ILE A 36 7.94 2.89 -3.71
N TYR A 37 6.99 2.30 -2.97
CA TYR A 37 6.81 0.85 -2.91
C TYR A 37 6.66 0.24 -4.30
N ILE A 38 5.80 0.81 -5.15
CA ILE A 38 5.56 0.30 -6.52
C ILE A 38 6.83 0.39 -7.36
N VAL A 39 7.57 1.49 -7.26
CA VAL A 39 8.85 1.66 -7.96
C VAL A 39 9.83 0.57 -7.53
N VAL A 40 10.04 0.39 -6.22
CA VAL A 40 10.94 -0.65 -5.69
C VAL A 40 10.48 -2.04 -6.15
N TYR A 41 9.19 -2.33 -6.09
CA TYR A 41 8.61 -3.60 -6.54
C TYR A 41 8.82 -3.87 -8.04
N LEU A 42 8.84 -2.83 -8.89
CA LEU A 42 9.09 -2.99 -10.32
C LEU A 42 10.56 -3.26 -10.64
N PHE A 43 11.49 -2.63 -9.90
CA PHE A 43 12.94 -2.81 -10.09
C PHE A 43 13.48 -4.04 -9.34
N VAL A 44 12.72 -4.55 -8.38
CA VAL A 44 13.04 -5.74 -7.59
C VAL A 44 11.91 -6.74 -7.74
N PRO A 45 11.99 -7.68 -8.69
CA PRO A 45 11.07 -8.79 -8.69
C PRO A 45 11.23 -9.54 -7.35
N PRO A 46 10.19 -9.64 -6.51
CA PRO A 46 10.31 -10.20 -5.17
C PRO A 46 10.64 -11.69 -5.15
N PHE A 47 10.64 -12.35 -6.32
CA PHE A 47 10.86 -13.78 -6.44
C PHE A 47 11.76 -14.12 -7.61
N ALA A 48 12.62 -15.13 -7.42
CA ALA A 48 13.18 -15.90 -8.52
C ALA A 48 12.05 -16.53 -9.35
N ASN A 49 12.32 -16.90 -10.62
CA ASN A 49 11.35 -17.35 -11.64
C ASN A 49 10.39 -18.50 -11.25
N ALA A 50 10.41 -19.01 -10.02
CA ALA A 50 9.56 -20.07 -9.47
C ALA A 50 8.67 -19.59 -8.29
N SER A 51 8.05 -18.41 -8.37
CA SER A 51 7.04 -18.02 -7.36
C SER A 51 5.63 -18.49 -7.70
N SER A 52 4.87 -18.79 -6.64
CA SER A 52 3.44 -19.06 -6.76
C SER A 52 2.68 -17.78 -7.12
N THR A 53 1.67 -17.89 -7.96
CA THR A 53 0.80 -16.76 -8.37
C THR A 53 0.19 -16.02 -7.16
N GLN A 54 -0.07 -16.75 -6.07
CA GLN A 54 -0.62 -16.21 -4.82
C GLN A 54 0.33 -15.23 -4.13
N MET A 55 1.63 -15.51 -4.17
CA MET A 55 2.67 -14.66 -3.61
C MET A 55 2.70 -13.31 -4.34
N GLY A 56 2.64 -13.29 -5.67
CA GLY A 56 2.55 -12.04 -6.44
C GLY A 56 1.32 -11.19 -6.09
N LEU A 57 0.18 -11.83 -5.82
CA LEU A 57 -1.06 -11.14 -5.42
C LEU A 57 -0.94 -10.48 -4.04
N LEU A 58 -0.32 -11.14 -3.07
CA LEU A 58 -0.15 -10.57 -1.72
C LEU A 58 0.68 -9.28 -1.74
N TYR A 59 1.79 -9.27 -2.48
CA TYR A 59 2.60 -8.05 -2.64
C TYR A 59 1.90 -6.96 -3.44
N GLY A 60 0.81 -7.26 -4.14
CA GLY A 60 -0.01 -6.23 -4.77
C GLY A 60 -1.13 -5.71 -3.89
N LEU A 61 -1.86 -6.63 -3.25
CA LEU A 61 -3.07 -6.33 -2.50
C LEU A 61 -2.77 -5.78 -1.11
N VAL A 62 -1.82 -6.36 -0.38
CA VAL A 62 -1.48 -5.91 0.99
C VAL A 62 -1.15 -4.42 1.04
N PRO A 63 -0.19 -3.89 0.26
CA PRO A 63 0.12 -2.47 0.30
C PRO A 63 -1.04 -1.58 -0.19
N ALA A 64 -1.85 -2.05 -1.14
CA ALA A 64 -3.04 -1.33 -1.60
C ALA A 64 -4.11 -1.21 -0.51
N VAL A 65 -4.39 -2.31 0.20
CA VAL A 65 -5.32 -2.35 1.34
C VAL A 65 -4.78 -1.48 2.47
N SER A 66 -3.48 -1.54 2.76
CA SER A 66 -2.84 -0.71 3.78
C SER A 66 -2.93 0.80 3.48
N VAL A 67 -2.68 1.23 2.24
CA VAL A 67 -2.92 2.63 1.82
C VAL A 67 -4.39 3.00 1.96
N SER A 68 -5.29 2.11 1.54
CA SER A 68 -6.73 2.39 1.60
C SER A 68 -7.21 2.53 3.04
N ALA A 69 -6.65 1.75 3.98
CA ALA A 69 -6.92 1.87 5.41
C ALA A 69 -6.39 3.20 5.99
N VAL A 70 -5.28 3.73 5.47
CA VAL A 70 -4.77 5.05 5.85
C VAL A 70 -5.65 6.17 5.29
N LEU A 71 -6.02 6.08 4.00
CA LEU A 71 -6.75 7.13 3.26
C LEU A 71 -8.26 7.15 3.50
N PHE A 72 -8.84 6.03 3.92
CA PHE A 72 -10.29 5.89 4.08
C PHE A 72 -10.63 5.10 5.37
N PRO A 73 -10.17 5.57 6.55
CA PRO A 73 -10.38 4.86 7.80
C PRO A 73 -11.86 4.78 8.19
N HIS A 74 -12.68 5.72 7.70
CA HIS A 74 -14.14 5.77 7.89
C HIS A 74 -14.88 4.55 7.36
N PHE A 75 -14.32 3.82 6.38
CA PHE A 75 -14.92 2.57 5.90
C PHE A 75 -14.88 1.46 6.95
N ASN A 76 -13.99 1.54 7.94
CA ASN A 76 -13.98 0.62 9.05
C ASN A 76 -14.86 1.14 10.19
N GLN A 77 -16.14 0.79 10.17
CA GLN A 77 -17.10 1.15 11.23
C GLN A 77 -16.90 0.37 12.54
N GLN A 78 -16.07 -0.69 12.53
CA GLN A 78 -15.89 -1.55 13.69
C GLN A 78 -14.78 -1.07 14.64
N SER A 79 -13.85 -0.24 14.17
CA SER A 79 -12.72 0.23 14.99
C SER A 79 -12.55 1.73 14.86
N PRO A 80 -11.97 2.41 15.87
CA PRO A 80 -11.66 3.82 15.78
C PRO A 80 -10.76 4.11 14.58
N GLU A 81 -11.00 5.22 13.89
CA GLU A 81 -10.24 5.61 12.69
C GLU A 81 -8.73 5.70 12.93
N ILE A 82 -8.32 6.16 14.12
CA ILE A 82 -6.91 6.24 14.52
C ILE A 82 -6.25 4.85 14.51
N VAL A 83 -6.98 3.81 14.93
CA VAL A 83 -6.47 2.42 14.97
C VAL A 83 -6.36 1.87 13.56
N THR A 84 -7.36 2.11 12.72
CA THR A 84 -7.36 1.71 11.30
C THR A 84 -6.18 2.34 10.55
N ARG A 85 -5.92 3.64 10.78
CA ARG A 85 -4.77 4.34 10.18
C ARG A 85 -3.44 3.78 10.67
N CYS A 86 -3.28 3.59 11.98
CA CYS A 86 -2.05 3.00 12.53
C CYS A 86 -1.79 1.60 11.95
N LEU A 87 -2.81 0.76 11.83
CA LEU A 87 -2.69 -0.55 11.20
C LEU A 87 -2.32 -0.45 9.72
N GLY A 88 -2.90 0.50 8.99
CA GLY A 88 -2.53 0.75 7.59
C GLY A 88 -1.06 1.16 7.45
N TRP A 89 -0.56 2.08 8.28
CA TRP A 89 0.85 2.46 8.30
C TRP A 89 1.77 1.30 8.65
N ILE A 90 1.44 0.52 9.68
CA ILE A 90 2.20 -0.67 10.08
C ILE A 90 2.25 -1.69 8.94
N GLY A 91 1.11 -1.95 8.29
CA GLY A 91 1.03 -2.87 7.15
C GLY A 91 1.89 -2.43 5.96
N LEU A 92 1.83 -1.14 5.61
CA LEU A 92 2.66 -0.55 4.55
C LEU A 92 4.15 -0.67 4.85
N ALA A 93 4.56 -0.26 6.06
CA ALA A 93 5.96 -0.28 6.47
C ALA A 93 6.50 -1.72 6.53
N LEU A 94 5.71 -2.65 7.06
CA LEU A 94 6.11 -4.05 7.20
C LEU A 94 6.25 -4.73 5.83
N VAL A 95 5.28 -4.55 4.93
CA VAL A 95 5.35 -5.18 3.60
C VAL A 95 6.47 -4.58 2.74
N PHE A 96 6.77 -3.29 2.93
CA PHE A 96 7.93 -2.65 2.30
C PHE A 96 9.25 -3.17 2.87
N ALA A 97 9.35 -3.30 4.20
CA ALA A 97 10.54 -3.86 4.85
C ALA A 97 10.81 -5.31 4.37
N ILE A 98 9.77 -6.13 4.27
CA ILE A 98 9.88 -7.48 3.71
C ILE A 98 10.40 -7.42 2.27
N LEU A 99 9.84 -6.56 1.41
CA LEU A 99 10.29 -6.41 0.02
C LEU A 99 11.78 -6.01 -0.05
N LEU A 100 12.23 -5.10 0.81
CA LEU A 100 13.63 -4.70 0.90
C LEU A 100 14.54 -5.83 1.41
N CYS A 101 14.09 -6.61 2.38
CA CYS A 101 14.82 -7.80 2.83
C CYS A 101 15.02 -8.80 1.68
N PHE A 102 13.98 -9.06 0.88
CA PHE A 102 14.13 -9.89 -0.31
C PHE A 102 15.12 -9.28 -1.31
N LYS A 103 15.13 -7.95 -1.48
CA LYS A 103 16.13 -7.29 -2.34
C LYS A 103 17.57 -7.53 -1.84
N ILE A 104 17.81 -7.36 -0.54
CA ILE A 104 19.17 -7.35 0.01
C ILE A 104 19.73 -8.76 0.21
N PHE A 105 18.89 -9.72 0.59
CA PHE A 105 19.34 -11.05 1.01
C PHE A 105 19.19 -12.12 -0.07
N VAL A 106 18.32 -11.93 -1.07
CA VAL A 106 18.09 -12.93 -2.13
C VAL A 106 18.70 -12.52 -3.47
N TRP A 107 18.89 -11.23 -3.71
CA TRP A 107 19.45 -10.66 -4.94
C TRP A 107 20.76 -9.94 -4.68
#